data_AF-A0A7L0DMI6-F1
#
_entry.id   AF-A0A7L0DMI6-F1
#
_cell.length_a   1.000
_cell.length_b   1.000
_cell.length_c   1.000
_cell.angle_alpha   90.00
_cell.angle_beta   90.00
_cell.angle_gamma   90.00
#
_symmetry.space_group_name_H-M   'P 1'
#
loop_
_entity.id
_entity.type
_entity.pdbx_description
1 polymer ?
#
loop_
_entity_poly.entity_id
_entity_poly.type
_entity_poly.pdbx_seq_one_letter_code
_entity_poly.pdbx_strand_id
1 'polypeptide(L)'
;QQMSNSSSITEFLLLPFADTRELQLLHFWLFLGIYLAALLGNALIITTIVCYHRLHTPMYFFLINLSLLDLGSISTTIPKSMSNSLWNTRAISYCGCSTQVFFFLLLICAEISLLTIMAYNRYVAICKPLHYRTLLICVHMAAAAWGCAFLNALLHT
;
A
#
# COMPACT_ATOMS: atom_id res chain seq x y z
N GLN A 1 18.23 18.49 42.83
CA GLN A 1 16.95 18.68 42.14
C GLN A 1 17.20 18.57 40.65
N GLN A 2 16.42 17.69 40.01
CA GLN A 2 16.55 17.18 38.66
C GLN A 2 15.98 18.17 37.64
N MET A 3 16.67 18.35 36.51
CA MET A 3 16.02 18.62 35.22
C MET A 3 16.77 17.82 34.15
N SER A 4 16.23 16.66 33.82
CA SER A 4 16.59 15.93 32.61
C SER A 4 16.14 16.77 31.41
N ASN A 5 17.08 17.23 30.59
CA ASN A 5 16.78 17.63 29.22
C ASN A 5 16.41 16.36 28.44
N SER A 6 15.17 15.93 28.58
CA SER A 6 14.57 14.96 27.68
C SER A 6 14.29 15.68 26.37
N SER A 7 15.29 15.77 25.49
CA SER A 7 15.08 16.12 24.09
C SER A 7 14.32 14.96 23.44
N SER A 8 13.00 14.96 23.63
CA SER A 8 12.08 14.15 22.83
C SER A 8 12.33 14.53 21.38
N ILE A 9 12.79 13.57 20.58
CA ILE A 9 12.93 13.72 19.12
C ILE A 9 11.50 13.83 18.58
N THR A 10 10.98 15.06 18.49
CA THR A 10 9.61 15.36 18.05
C THR A 10 9.48 15.37 16.53
N GLU A 11 10.60 15.51 15.81
CA GLU A 11 10.64 15.66 14.36
C GLU A 11 11.70 14.76 13.74
N PHE A 12 11.29 14.00 12.72
CA PHE A 12 12.21 13.30 11.84
C PHE A 12 12.45 14.16 10.60
N LEU A 13 13.72 14.31 10.23
CA LEU A 13 14.15 15.06 9.05
C LEU A 13 14.39 14.08 7.91
N LEU A 14 13.53 14.08 6.89
CA LEU A 14 13.71 13.27 5.69
C LEU A 14 14.93 13.77 4.89
N LEU A 15 15.87 12.86 4.60
CA LEU A 15 17.09 13.14 3.85
C LEU A 15 16.75 13.74 2.47
N PRO A 16 17.43 14.82 2.03
CA PRO A 16 17.17 15.41 0.71
C PRO A 16 17.49 14.40 -0.40
N PHE A 17 16.48 14.08 -1.22
CA PHE A 17 16.67 13.32 -2.47
C PHE A 17 17.29 14.16 -3.59
N ALA A 18 17.30 15.50 -3.46
CA ALA A 18 17.71 16.44 -4.50
C ALA A 18 18.18 17.78 -3.88
N ASP A 19 19.43 18.18 -4.15
CA ASP A 19 20.02 19.42 -3.62
C ASP A 19 19.68 20.66 -4.48
N THR A 20 19.19 20.46 -5.70
CA THR A 20 18.84 21.53 -6.64
C THR A 20 17.33 21.63 -6.87
N ARG A 21 16.82 22.86 -6.95
CA ARG A 21 15.39 23.18 -7.13
C ARG A 21 14.80 22.60 -8.43
N GLU A 22 15.61 22.52 -9.48
CA GLU A 22 15.25 21.86 -10.75
C GLU A 22 14.97 20.36 -10.56
N LEU A 23 15.80 19.68 -9.76
CA LEU A 23 15.67 18.24 -9.52
C LEU A 23 14.47 17.92 -8.61
N GLN A 24 14.12 18.82 -7.67
CA GLN A 24 12.89 18.73 -6.86
C GLN A 24 11.62 18.86 -7.71
N LEU A 25 11.59 19.80 -8.66
CA LEU A 25 10.46 19.96 -9.59
C LEU A 25 10.31 18.75 -10.51
N LEU A 26 11.41 18.19 -11.02
CA LEU A 26 11.38 16.98 -11.83
C LEU A 26 10.83 15.79 -11.03
N HIS A 27 11.27 15.60 -9.79
CA HIS A 27 10.73 14.58 -8.90
C HIS A 27 9.23 14.76 -8.65
N PHE A 28 8.78 16.00 -8.44
CA PHE A 28 7.37 16.30 -8.26
C PHE A 28 6.52 15.86 -9.47
N TRP A 29 6.93 16.24 -10.69
CA TRP A 29 6.20 15.87 -11.91
C TRP A 29 6.24 14.36 -12.18
N LEU A 30 7.38 13.71 -11.90
CA LEU A 30 7.52 12.26 -12.02
C LEU A 30 6.56 11.54 -11.06
N PHE A 31 6.57 11.89 -9.78
CA PHE A 31 5.68 11.29 -8.78
C PHE A 31 4.21 11.58 -9.05
N LEU A 32 3.87 12.79 -9.53
CA LEU A 32 2.52 13.13 -9.95
C LEU A 32 2.06 12.25 -11.11
N GLY A 33 2.91 12.05 -12.12
CA GLY A 33 2.62 11.19 -13.25
C GLY A 33 2.37 9.74 -12.83
N ILE A 34 3.24 9.20 -11.98
CA ILE A 34 3.10 7.83 -11.43
C ILE A 34 1.80 7.71 -10.63
N TYR A 35 1.48 8.70 -9.78
CA TYR A 35 0.27 8.71 -8.97
C TYR A 35 -0.99 8.69 -9.84
N LEU A 36 -1.08 9.57 -10.85
CA LEU A 36 -2.23 9.62 -11.75
C LEU A 36 -2.37 8.35 -12.59
N ALA A 37 -1.25 7.81 -13.09
CA ALA A 37 -1.25 6.57 -13.86
C ALA A 37 -1.72 5.37 -13.01
N ALA A 38 -1.20 5.25 -11.78
CA ALA A 38 -1.60 4.20 -10.85
C ALA A 38 -3.06 4.33 -10.40
N LEU A 39 -3.52 5.56 -10.15
CA LEU A 39 -4.90 5.84 -9.78
C LEU A 39 -5.87 5.49 -10.92
N LEU A 40 -5.54 5.92 -12.14
CA LEU A 40 -6.34 5.59 -13.33
C LEU A 40 -6.33 4.08 -13.60
N GLY A 41 -5.16 3.44 -13.57
CA GLY A 41 -5.01 2.00 -13.81
C GLY A 41 -5.84 1.16 -12.84
N ASN A 42 -5.72 1.43 -11.53
CA ASN A 42 -6.46 0.68 -10.52
C ASN A 42 -7.96 0.98 -10.54
N ALA A 43 -8.36 2.24 -10.80
CA ALA A 43 -9.77 2.58 -10.98
C ALA A 43 -10.39 1.87 -12.19
N LEU A 44 -9.65 1.77 -13.31
CA LEU A 44 -10.10 1.04 -14.50
C LEU A 44 -10.25 -0.45 -14.23
N ILE A 45 -9.33 -1.07 -13.48
CA ILE A 45 -9.44 -2.48 -13.07
C ILE A 45 -10.72 -2.68 -12.25
N ILE A 46 -10.93 -1.89 -11.21
CA ILE A 46 -12.12 -1.99 -10.35
C ILE A 46 -13.40 -1.79 -11.19
N THR A 47 -13.45 -0.74 -12.01
CA THR A 47 -14.59 -0.43 -12.86
C THR A 47 -14.90 -1.58 -13.83
N THR A 48 -13.87 -2.14 -14.47
CA THR A 48 -14.03 -3.27 -15.39
C THR A 48 -14.63 -4.47 -14.67
N ILE A 49 -14.13 -4.80 -13.47
CA ILE A 49 -14.64 -5.95 -12.71
C ILE A 49 -16.09 -5.72 -12.27
N VAL A 50 -16.42 -4.52 -11.81
CA VAL A 50 -17.78 -4.17 -11.36
C VAL A 50 -18.77 -4.15 -12.52
N CYS A 51 -18.39 -3.61 -13.68
CA CYS A 51 -19.25 -3.55 -14.86
C CYS A 51 -19.49 -4.94 -15.50
N TYR A 52 -18.51 -5.84 -15.45
CA TYR A 52 -18.64 -7.20 -15.98
C TYR A 52 -19.07 -8.20 -14.89
N HIS A 53 -20.34 -8.12 -14.49
CA HIS A 53 -20.94 -8.91 -13.41
C HIS A 53 -20.97 -10.44 -13.64
N ARG A 54 -20.61 -10.95 -14.82
CA ARG A 54 -20.68 -12.38 -15.17
C ARG A 54 -19.47 -13.25 -14.79
N LEU A 55 -18.43 -12.71 -14.16
CA LEU A 55 -17.24 -13.48 -13.82
C LEU A 55 -17.01 -13.60 -12.31
N HIS A 56 -17.88 -14.32 -11.61
CA HIS A 56 -17.66 -14.73 -10.21
C HIS A 56 -16.55 -15.78 -10.07
N THR A 57 -15.32 -15.45 -10.46
CA THR A 57 -14.15 -16.27 -10.12
C THR A 57 -13.42 -15.66 -8.91
N PRO A 58 -12.84 -16.49 -8.02
CA PRO A 58 -12.07 -16.01 -6.87
C PRO A 58 -10.98 -15.01 -7.23
N MET A 59 -10.44 -15.09 -8.46
CA MET A 59 -9.41 -14.19 -8.96
C MET A 59 -9.86 -12.72 -9.00
N TYR A 60 -11.10 -12.44 -9.39
CA TYR A 60 -11.59 -11.05 -9.45
C TYR A 60 -11.78 -10.44 -8.07
N PHE A 61 -12.19 -11.24 -7.09
CA PHE A 61 -12.22 -10.81 -5.69
C PHE A 61 -10.82 -10.38 -5.21
N PHE A 62 -9.78 -11.16 -5.53
CA PHE A 62 -8.41 -10.79 -5.19
C PHE A 62 -7.92 -9.55 -5.95
N LEU A 63 -8.27 -9.41 -7.23
CA LEU A 63 -7.90 -8.23 -8.02
C LEU A 63 -8.52 -6.93 -7.47
N ILE A 64 -9.78 -6.95 -7.03
CA ILE A 64 -10.38 -5.77 -6.38
C ILE A 64 -9.62 -5.43 -5.10
N ASN A 65 -9.32 -6.42 -4.25
CA ASN A 65 -8.56 -6.17 -3.01
C ASN A 65 -7.16 -5.63 -3.30
N LEU A 66 -6.47 -6.18 -4.32
CA LEU A 66 -5.15 -5.74 -4.74
C LEU A 66 -5.18 -4.29 -5.24
N SER A 67 -6.14 -3.94 -6.11
CA SER A 67 -6.30 -2.56 -6.57
C SER A 67 -6.65 -1.58 -5.46
N LEU A 68 -7.39 -1.99 -4.43
CA LEU A 68 -7.65 -1.16 -3.25
C LEU A 68 -6.38 -0.96 -2.41
N LEU A 69 -5.55 -2.00 -2.25
CA LEU A 69 -4.26 -1.90 -1.57
C LEU A 69 -3.30 -0.98 -2.31
N ASP A 70 -3.23 -1.10 -3.65
CA ASP A 70 -2.39 -0.24 -4.49
C ASP A 70 -2.80 1.23 -4.35
N LEU A 71 -4.11 1.53 -4.43
CA LEU A 71 -4.64 2.88 -4.23
C LEU A 71 -4.33 3.41 -2.83
N GLY A 72 -4.42 2.57 -1.80
CA GLY A 72 -4.01 2.91 -0.44
C GLY A 72 -2.52 3.25 -0.35
N SER A 73 -1.67 2.39 -0.91
CA SER A 73 -0.21 2.48 -0.82
C SER A 73 0.34 3.73 -1.52
N ILE A 74 -0.17 4.03 -2.73
CA ILE A 74 0.21 5.25 -3.44
C ILE A 74 -0.29 6.50 -2.71
N SER A 75 -1.46 6.44 -2.08
CA SER A 75 -2.06 7.59 -1.39
C SER A 75 -1.39 7.89 -0.04
N THR A 76 -0.80 6.88 0.62
CA THR A 76 -0.02 7.11 1.85
C THR A 76 1.39 7.59 1.56
N THR A 77 2.00 7.12 0.46
CA THR A 77 3.43 7.32 0.20
C THR A 77 3.70 8.56 -0.67
N ILE A 78 2.93 8.74 -1.75
CA ILE A 78 3.23 9.74 -2.78
C ILE A 78 2.89 11.18 -2.35
N PRO A 79 1.70 11.47 -1.78
CA PRO A 79 1.35 12.84 -1.37
C PRO A 79 2.33 13.44 -0.36
N LYS A 80 2.87 12.63 0.55
CA LYS A 80 3.86 13.10 1.52
C LYS A 80 5.19 13.45 0.83
N SER A 81 5.67 12.61 -0.07
CA SER A 81 6.87 12.88 -0.89
C SER A 81 6.70 14.14 -1.75
N MET A 82 5.54 14.30 -2.40
CA MET A 82 5.21 15.49 -3.19
C MET A 82 5.14 16.77 -2.35
N SER A 83 4.50 16.71 -1.17
CA SER A 83 4.44 17.85 -0.24
C SER A 83 5.82 18.28 0.25
N ASN A 84 6.71 17.31 0.50
CA ASN A 84 8.07 17.55 0.94
C ASN A 84 8.90 18.24 -0.15
N SER A 85 8.71 17.85 -1.42
CA SER A 85 9.35 18.48 -2.57
C SER A 85 8.86 19.92 -2.82
N LEU A 86 7.55 20.18 -2.66
CA LEU A 86 6.94 21.50 -2.92
C LEU A 86 7.23 22.53 -1.82
N TRP A 87 7.05 22.17 -0.56
CA TRP A 87 7.14 23.10 0.57
C TRP A 87 8.54 23.18 1.18
N ASN A 88 9.51 22.38 0.68
CA ASN A 88 10.86 22.25 1.24
C ASN A 88 10.88 21.99 2.76
N THR A 89 9.73 21.56 3.32
CA THR A 89 9.48 21.39 4.74
C THR A 89 9.64 19.91 5.05
N ARG A 90 10.79 19.55 5.60
CA ARG A 90 11.24 18.16 5.81
C ARG A 90 10.81 17.57 7.15
N ALA A 91 10.06 18.34 7.94
CA ALA A 91 9.59 17.95 9.25
C ALA A 91 8.33 17.08 9.11
N ILE A 92 8.42 15.85 9.61
CA ILE A 92 7.27 15.02 9.93
C ILE A 92 7.21 14.86 11.44
N SER A 93 6.02 15.03 12.02
CA SER A 93 5.81 14.76 13.44
C SER A 93 6.04 13.28 13.72
N TYR A 94 6.51 12.96 14.92
CA TYR A 94 6.68 11.57 15.37
C TYR A 94 5.42 10.71 15.12
N CYS A 95 4.24 11.21 15.50
CA CYS A 95 2.97 10.51 15.26
C CYS A 95 2.66 10.33 13.77
N GLY A 96 2.97 11.34 12.93
CA GLY A 96 2.79 11.24 11.48
C GLY A 96 3.73 10.22 10.85
N CYS A 97 4.97 10.14 11.33
CA CYS A 97 5.95 9.14 10.90
C CYS A 97 5.52 7.72 11.30
N SER A 98 5.17 7.51 12.57
CA SER A 98 4.68 6.22 13.06
C SER A 98 3.43 5.77 12.29
N THR A 99 2.47 6.66 12.05
CA THR A 99 1.27 6.36 11.25
C THR A 99 1.63 5.99 9.80
N GLN A 100 2.56 6.71 9.18
CA GLN A 100 2.98 6.42 7.80
C GLN A 100 3.67 5.05 7.69
N VAL A 101 4.58 4.72 8.62
CA VAL A 101 5.25 3.42 8.64
C VAL A 101 4.25 2.29 8.91
N PHE A 102 3.29 2.50 9.81
CA PHE A 102 2.26 1.52 10.15
C PHE A 102 1.44 1.15 8.92
N PHE A 103 0.89 2.16 8.22
CA PHE A 103 0.12 1.92 7.00
C PHE A 103 0.97 1.33 5.88
N PHE A 104 2.22 1.77 5.73
CA PHE A 104 3.12 1.20 4.73
C PHE A 104 3.36 -0.30 4.95
N LEU A 105 3.67 -0.71 6.18
CA LEU A 105 3.87 -2.12 6.54
C LEU A 105 2.58 -2.93 6.39
N LEU A 106 1.45 -2.37 6.82
CA LEU A 106 0.14 -3.01 6.65
C LEU A 106 -0.15 -3.33 5.18
N LEU A 107 0.00 -2.32 4.32
CA LEU A 107 -0.36 -2.41 2.92
C LEU A 107 0.57 -3.36 2.15
N ILE A 108 1.89 -3.26 2.35
CA ILE A 108 2.86 -4.14 1.66
C ILE A 108 2.74 -5.61 2.11
N CYS A 109 2.51 -5.85 3.40
CA CYS A 109 2.30 -7.21 3.89
C CYS A 109 1.00 -7.82 3.35
N ALA A 110 -0.07 -7.02 3.28
CA ALA A 110 -1.32 -7.47 2.67
C ALA A 110 -1.14 -7.75 1.17
N GLU A 111 -0.44 -6.89 0.44
CA GLU A 111 -0.18 -7.03 -1.00
C GLU A 111 0.56 -8.33 -1.31
N ILE A 112 1.69 -8.57 -0.64
CA ILE A 112 2.49 -9.79 -0.80
C ILE A 112 1.66 -11.04 -0.46
N SER A 113 0.87 -10.98 0.61
CA SER A 113 0.02 -12.10 1.02
C SER A 113 -1.05 -12.41 -0.03
N LEU A 114 -1.71 -11.39 -0.59
CA LEU A 114 -2.72 -11.56 -1.64
C LEU A 114 -2.10 -12.08 -2.94
N LEU A 115 -0.93 -11.56 -3.35
CA LEU A 115 -0.20 -12.06 -4.52
C LEU A 115 0.17 -13.53 -4.36
N THR A 116 0.62 -13.92 -3.17
CA THR A 116 0.94 -15.32 -2.83
C THR A 116 -0.30 -16.21 -2.93
N ILE A 117 -1.44 -15.77 -2.38
CA ILE A 117 -2.71 -16.49 -2.47
C ILE A 117 -3.18 -16.61 -3.93
N MET A 118 -3.02 -15.55 -4.74
CA MET A 118 -3.35 -15.58 -6.17
C MET A 118 -2.48 -16.57 -6.95
N ALA A 119 -1.16 -16.58 -6.71
CA ALA A 119 -0.24 -17.52 -7.33
C ALA A 119 -0.59 -18.98 -6.95
N TYR A 120 -0.87 -19.23 -5.67
CA TYR A 120 -1.30 -20.53 -5.19
C TYR A 120 -2.64 -20.97 -5.82
N ASN A 121 -3.61 -20.06 -5.92
CA ASN A 121 -4.89 -20.36 -6.57
C ASN A 121 -4.72 -20.72 -8.05
N ARG A 122 -3.83 -20.03 -8.78
CA ARG A 122 -3.50 -20.39 -10.17
C ARG A 122 -2.85 -21.76 -10.27
N TYR A 123 -1.91 -22.08 -9.38
CA TYR A 123 -1.28 -23.41 -9.32
C TYR A 123 -2.30 -24.53 -9.10
N VAL A 124 -3.18 -24.40 -8.09
CA VAL A 124 -4.20 -25.41 -7.80
C VAL A 124 -5.20 -25.56 -8.94
N ALA A 125 -5.59 -24.46 -9.59
CA ALA A 125 -6.50 -24.51 -10.73
C ALA A 125 -5.93 -25.33 -11.90
N ILE A 126 -4.61 -25.31 -12.12
CA ILE A 126 -3.94 -26.09 -13.16
C ILE A 126 -3.73 -27.54 -12.72
N CYS A 127 -3.18 -27.75 -11.52
CA CYS A 127 -2.75 -29.08 -11.07
C CYS A 127 -3.87 -29.95 -10.52
N LYS A 128 -4.98 -29.37 -10.05
CA LYS A 128 -6.10 -30.07 -9.38
C LYS A 128 -7.47 -29.44 -9.73
N PRO A 129 -7.92 -29.51 -11.00
CA PRO A 129 -9.14 -28.83 -11.45
C PRO A 129 -10.43 -29.33 -10.76
N LEU A 130 -10.48 -30.59 -10.31
CA LEU A 130 -11.67 -31.16 -9.66
C LEU A 130 -11.93 -30.64 -8.23
N HIS A 131 -10.94 -30.01 -7.59
CA HIS A 131 -11.02 -29.44 -6.23
C HIS A 131 -11.09 -27.90 -6.27
N TYR A 132 -11.59 -27.33 -7.38
CA TYR A 132 -11.64 -25.88 -7.57
C TYR A 132 -12.21 -25.16 -6.35
N ARG A 133 -11.39 -24.26 -5.78
CA ARG A 133 -11.58 -23.67 -4.46
C ARG A 133 -12.86 -22.81 -4.43
N THR A 134 -13.72 -23.02 -3.45
CA THR A 134 -14.95 -22.24 -3.27
C THR A 134 -14.62 -20.80 -2.84
N LEU A 135 -15.43 -19.83 -3.29
CA LEU A 135 -15.29 -18.40 -2.95
C LEU A 135 -15.16 -18.17 -1.43
N LEU A 136 -15.91 -18.93 -0.63
CA LEU A 136 -15.90 -18.85 0.84
C LEU A 136 -14.51 -19.08 1.44
N ILE A 137 -13.75 -20.05 0.93
CA ILE A 137 -12.39 -20.35 1.42
C ILE A 137 -11.43 -19.22 1.03
N CYS A 138 -11.64 -18.58 -0.13
CA CYS A 138 -10.85 -17.43 -0.56
C CYS A 138 -11.08 -16.21 0.33
N VAL A 139 -12.33 -15.97 0.75
CA VAL A 139 -12.66 -14.91 1.71
C VAL A 139 -11.97 -15.14 3.05
N HIS A 140 -11.99 -16.37 3.58
CA HIS A 140 -11.30 -16.70 4.83
C HIS A 140 -9.79 -16.50 4.75
N MET A 141 -9.15 -16.92 3.65
CA MET A 141 -7.72 -16.66 3.44
C MET A 141 -7.39 -15.18 3.33
N ALA A 142 -8.21 -14.40 2.63
CA ALA A 142 -8.02 -12.96 2.54
C ALA A 142 -8.16 -12.31 3.93
N ALA A 143 -9.19 -12.67 4.70
CA ALA A 143 -9.36 -12.18 6.07
C ALA A 143 -8.16 -12.52 6.97
N ALA A 144 -7.63 -13.75 6.86
CA ALA A 144 -6.42 -14.16 7.57
C ALA A 144 -5.20 -13.34 7.13
N ALA A 145 -5.03 -13.11 5.82
CA ALA A 145 -3.94 -12.28 5.28
C ALA A 145 -4.00 -10.84 5.81
N TRP A 146 -5.18 -10.23 5.82
CA TRP A 146 -5.41 -8.90 6.39
C TRP A 146 -5.11 -8.88 7.90
N GLY A 147 -5.56 -9.90 8.64
CA GLY A 147 -5.27 -10.03 10.08
C GLY A 147 -3.78 -10.17 10.38
N CYS A 148 -3.07 -11.03 9.62
CA CYS A 148 -1.62 -11.20 9.76
C CYS A 148 -0.85 -9.92 9.40
N ALA A 149 -1.23 -9.24 8.32
CA ALA A 149 -0.62 -7.97 7.93
C ALA A 149 -0.82 -6.90 9.00
N PHE A 150 -2.00 -6.85 9.62
CA PHE A 150 -2.30 -5.96 10.74
C PHE A 150 -1.46 -6.23 11.99
N LEU A 151 -1.36 -7.50 12.40
CA LEU A 151 -0.52 -7.89 13.53
C LEU A 151 0.96 -7.60 13.27
N ASN A 152 1.43 -7.84 12.03
CA ASN A 152 2.80 -7.55 11.65
C ASN A 152 3.09 -6.04 11.68
N ALA A 153 2.19 -5.22 11.15
CA ALA A 153 2.32 -3.77 11.23
C ALA A 153 2.39 -3.31 12.68
N LEU A 154 1.46 -3.75 13.54
CA LEU A 154 1.46 -3.42 14.97
C LEU A 154 2.74 -3.82 15.71
N LEU A 155 3.37 -4.94 15.33
CA LEU A 155 4.61 -5.40 15.97
C LEU A 155 5.81 -4.51 15.59
N HIS A 156 5.81 -3.98 14.38
CA HIS A 156 6.95 -3.28 13.77
C HIS A 156 6.84 -1.74 13.81
N THR A 157 5.75 -1.18 14.34
CA THR A 157 5.56 0.28 14.54
C THR A 157 5.29 0.63 15.97
#